data_AF-X0Z3E1-F1
#
_entry.id   AF-X0Z3E1-F1
#
_cell.length_a   1.000
_cell.length_b   1.000
_cell.length_c   1.000
_cell.angle_alpha   90.00
_cell.angle_beta   90.00
_cell.angle_gamma   90.00
#
_symmetry.space_group_name_H-M   'P 1'
#
loop_
_entity.id
_entity.type
_entity.pdbx_description
1 polymer ?
#
loop_
_entity_poly.entity_id
_entity_poly.type
_entity_poly.pdbx_seq_one_letter_code
_entity_poly.pdbx_strand_id
1 'polypeptide(L)'
;MQLLEFQLFQFVEKWINQSVETQTSEGELSGGDPSQTNFALIGLSVLYFAENERKSKLFSDAIQKQANYLLQTSLKRTDRGGLYYMKMLPQIWVDTVIMICPFLAKAGKFLKKSKYTEEAINQLNIHREYLKDPETGLYRHIWDDKGKKFYEGSLWGRGNGWMITSLVEVMEQLPKKHPQRNELITEINITIKKNKERFRLH
;
A
#
# COMPACT_ATOMS: atom_id res chain seq x y z
N MET A 1 -4.13 -15.39 26.95
CA MET A 1 -3.82 -15.87 25.59
C MET A 1 -3.83 -17.39 25.64
N GLN A 2 -4.76 -18.03 24.93
CA GLN A 2 -4.91 -19.49 24.92
C GLN A 2 -3.66 -20.13 24.27
N LEU A 3 -3.26 -21.34 24.68
CA LEU A 3 -2.03 -22.02 24.20
C LEU A 3 -1.89 -22.01 22.67
N LEU A 4 -3.01 -22.16 21.96
CA LEU A 4 -3.07 -22.11 20.49
C LEU A 4 -2.69 -20.73 19.92
N GLU A 5 -3.20 -19.64 20.52
CA GLU A 5 -2.88 -18.27 20.08
C GLU A 5 -1.38 -17.99 20.23
N PHE A 6 -0.77 -18.47 21.32
CA PHE A 6 0.66 -18.35 21.55
C PHE A 6 1.49 -19.13 20.52
N GLN A 7 1.10 -20.37 20.19
CA GLN A 7 1.78 -21.17 19.17
C GLN A 7 1.68 -20.55 17.77
N LEU A 8 0.49 -20.06 17.40
CA LEU A 8 0.30 -19.35 16.13
C LEU A 8 1.18 -18.10 16.07
N PHE A 9 1.23 -17.34 17.16
CA PHE A 9 2.07 -16.16 17.25
C PHE A 9 3.56 -16.48 17.03
N GLN A 10 4.10 -17.48 17.73
CA GLN A 10 5.50 -17.91 17.55
C GLN A 10 5.80 -18.40 16.13
N PHE A 11 4.84 -19.07 15.48
CA PHE A 11 5.01 -19.50 14.10
C PHE A 11 5.11 -18.29 13.15
N VAL A 12 4.23 -17.30 13.31
CA VAL A 12 4.27 -16.08 12.51
C VAL A 12 5.56 -15.31 12.78
N GLU A 13 6.00 -15.19 14.03
CA GLU A 13 7.26 -14.54 14.39
C GLU A 13 8.46 -15.15 13.65
N LYS A 14 8.55 -16.48 13.61
CA LYS A 14 9.60 -17.19 12.86
C LYS A 14 9.57 -16.87 11.38
N TRP A 15 8.39 -16.82 10.78
CA TRP A 15 8.23 -16.49 9.37
C TRP A 15 8.63 -15.03 9.08
N ILE A 16 8.30 -14.11 9.98
CA ILE A 16 8.70 -12.70 9.88
C ILE A 16 10.20 -12.52 10.02
N ASN A 17 10.83 -13.20 10.99
CA ASN A 17 12.28 -13.21 11.13
C ASN A 17 12.95 -13.71 9.84
N GLN A 18 12.48 -14.83 9.27
CA GLN A 18 12.98 -15.34 8.00
C GLN A 18 12.85 -14.32 6.87
N SER A 19 11.70 -13.63 6.76
CA SER A 19 11.49 -12.60 5.74
C SER A 19 12.44 -11.41 5.90
N VAL A 20 12.82 -11.06 7.13
CA VAL A 20 13.75 -9.96 7.40
C VAL A 20 15.19 -10.38 7.12
N GLU A 21 15.57 -11.59 7.54
CA GLU A 21 16.90 -12.17 7.29
C GLU A 21 17.16 -12.37 5.79
N THR A 22 16.12 -12.63 5.00
CA THR A 22 16.21 -12.81 3.54
C THR A 22 15.87 -11.55 2.74
N GLN A 23 15.75 -10.39 3.41
CA GLN A 23 15.46 -9.13 2.71
C GLN A 23 16.55 -8.81 1.68
N THR A 24 16.15 -8.52 0.44
CA THR A 24 17.09 -8.25 -0.65
C THR A 24 17.96 -7.02 -0.35
N SER A 25 19.11 -6.90 -1.02
CA SER A 25 19.97 -5.70 -0.92
C SER A 25 19.21 -4.41 -1.21
N GLU A 26 18.26 -4.47 -2.14
CA GLU A 26 17.41 -3.35 -2.53
C GLU A 26 16.38 -2.98 -1.45
N GLY A 27 15.85 -3.96 -0.71
CA GLY A 27 14.89 -3.74 0.38
C GLY A 27 13.57 -4.49 0.26
N GLU A 28 13.46 -5.43 -0.69
CA GLU A 28 12.27 -6.26 -0.86
C GLU A 28 12.21 -7.31 0.25
N LEU A 29 11.06 -7.40 0.93
CA LEU A 29 10.81 -8.39 1.98
C LEU A 29 10.13 -9.61 1.36
N SER A 30 10.65 -10.80 1.69
CA SER A 30 10.22 -12.12 1.17
C SER A 30 10.56 -12.41 -0.30
N GLY A 31 10.75 -13.69 -0.61
CA GLY A 31 10.95 -14.24 -1.96
C GLY A 31 9.67 -14.39 -2.78
N GLY A 32 8.74 -13.44 -2.68
CA GLY A 32 7.63 -13.33 -3.63
C GLY A 32 8.13 -13.01 -5.04
N ASP A 33 7.24 -12.96 -6.02
CA ASP A 33 7.61 -12.58 -7.39
C ASP A 33 8.28 -11.19 -7.39
N PRO A 34 9.59 -11.10 -7.70
CA PRO A 34 10.35 -9.86 -7.61
C PRO A 34 10.00 -8.91 -8.75
N SER A 35 9.12 -9.30 -9.68
CA SER A 35 8.67 -8.42 -10.75
C SER A 35 7.58 -7.44 -10.29
N GLN A 36 6.97 -7.64 -9.12
CA GLN A 36 5.79 -6.88 -8.66
C GLN A 36 5.93 -6.27 -7.26
N THR A 37 5.07 -5.31 -6.92
CA THR A 37 5.12 -4.58 -5.63
C THR A 37 4.59 -5.34 -4.40
N ASN A 38 4.14 -6.59 -4.55
CA ASN A 38 3.45 -7.33 -3.48
C ASN A 38 4.29 -7.56 -2.21
N PHE A 39 5.62 -7.58 -2.36
CA PHE A 39 6.55 -7.72 -1.23
C PHE A 39 6.35 -6.66 -0.14
N ALA A 40 5.82 -5.48 -0.49
CA ALA A 40 5.66 -4.37 0.43
C ALA A 40 4.62 -4.64 1.52
N LEU A 41 3.63 -5.49 1.24
CA LEU A 41 2.55 -5.78 2.20
C LEU A 41 3.08 -6.50 3.46
N ILE A 42 4.14 -7.31 3.31
CA ILE A 42 4.78 -8.02 4.44
C ILE A 42 5.41 -7.04 5.43
N GLY A 43 5.81 -5.85 4.97
CA GLY A 43 6.29 -4.78 5.83
C GLY A 43 5.28 -4.39 6.91
N LEU A 44 3.97 -4.55 6.68
CA LEU A 44 2.95 -4.35 7.72
C LEU A 44 3.05 -5.36 8.85
N SER A 45 3.34 -6.62 8.53
CA SER A 45 3.54 -7.65 9.55
C SER A 45 4.84 -7.40 10.31
N VAL A 46 5.94 -7.02 9.63
CA VAL A 46 7.18 -6.62 10.32
C VAL A 46 6.94 -5.44 11.27
N LEU A 47 6.18 -4.43 10.83
CA LEU A 47 5.76 -3.30 11.67
C LEU A 47 4.97 -3.75 12.90
N TYR A 48 3.99 -4.65 12.73
CA TYR A 48 3.22 -5.19 13.83
C TYR A 48 4.11 -5.83 14.90
N PHE A 49 5.06 -6.68 14.50
CA PHE A 49 6.01 -7.28 15.44
C PHE A 49 6.95 -6.25 16.07
N ALA A 50 7.39 -5.24 15.32
CA ALA A 50 8.25 -4.19 15.84
C ALA A 50 7.56 -3.25 16.86
N GLU A 51 6.23 -3.11 16.78
CA GLU A 51 5.42 -2.32 17.71
C GLU A 51 5.04 -3.10 18.97
N ASN A 52 4.69 -4.38 18.83
CA ASN A 52 4.14 -5.19 19.92
C ASN A 52 5.18 -6.02 20.66
N GLU A 53 6.28 -6.37 19.99
CA GLU A 53 7.41 -7.06 20.61
C GLU A 53 8.66 -6.20 20.53
N ARG A 54 9.50 -6.32 21.56
CA ARG A 54 10.73 -5.55 21.80
C ARG A 54 11.29 -4.97 20.50
N LYS A 55 11.17 -3.64 20.34
CA LYS A 55 11.71 -2.80 19.25
C LYS A 55 13.11 -3.23 18.82
N SER A 56 13.21 -4.26 18.00
CA SER A 56 14.52 -4.78 17.62
C SER A 56 15.08 -3.82 16.58
N LYS A 57 16.38 -3.53 16.69
CA LYS A 57 17.09 -2.77 15.67
C LYS A 57 16.95 -3.45 14.31
N LEU A 58 16.94 -4.79 14.29
CA LEU A 58 16.73 -5.62 13.11
C LEU A 58 15.43 -5.26 12.36
N PHE A 59 14.28 -5.24 13.04
CA PHE A 59 13.01 -4.90 12.39
C PHE A 59 12.95 -3.44 11.95
N SER A 60 13.47 -2.53 12.77
CA SER A 60 13.51 -1.10 12.42
C SER A 60 14.34 -0.85 11.17
N ASP A 61 15.50 -1.50 11.06
CA ASP A 61 16.38 -1.43 9.89
C ASP A 61 15.71 -2.03 8.64
N ALA A 62 14.99 -3.15 8.79
CA ALA A 62 14.29 -3.79 7.69
C ALA A 62 13.14 -2.93 7.13
N ILE A 63 12.33 -2.34 8.02
CA ILE A 63 11.26 -1.40 7.67
C ILE A 63 11.84 -0.17 6.97
N GLN A 64 12.92 0.40 7.53
CA GLN A 64 13.63 1.54 6.98
C GLN A 64 14.15 1.26 5.56
N LYS A 65 14.72 0.06 5.36
CA LYS A 65 15.28 -0.37 4.07
C LYS A 65 14.18 -0.53 3.01
N GLN A 66 13.08 -1.22 3.32
CA GLN A 66 11.96 -1.36 2.40
C GLN A 66 11.31 -0.01 2.07
N ALA A 67 11.12 0.86 3.06
CA ALA A 67 10.58 2.19 2.83
C ALA A 67 11.50 3.01 1.92
N ASN A 68 12.82 2.97 2.14
CA ASN A 68 13.78 3.64 1.25
C ASN A 68 13.72 3.10 -0.18
N TYR A 69 13.60 1.78 -0.36
CA TYR A 69 13.46 1.16 -1.68
C TYR A 69 12.29 1.73 -2.47
N LEU A 70 11.12 1.78 -1.83
CA LEU A 70 9.89 2.28 -2.44
C LEU A 70 9.94 3.78 -2.79
N LEU A 71 10.90 4.54 -2.25
CA LEU A 71 11.14 5.95 -2.60
C LEU A 71 12.21 6.12 -3.69
N GLN A 72 12.92 5.06 -4.09
CA GLN A 72 13.97 5.19 -5.09
C GLN A 72 13.39 5.60 -6.45
N THR A 73 14.16 6.42 -7.16
CA THR A 73 13.86 6.87 -8.53
C THR A 73 14.27 5.85 -9.59
N SER A 74 15.03 4.82 -9.20
CA SER A 74 15.37 3.66 -10.05
C SER A 74 14.14 2.81 -10.39
N LEU A 75 13.13 2.79 -9.51
CA LEU A 75 11.85 2.15 -9.74
C LEU A 75 11.10 2.87 -10.88
N LYS A 76 10.54 2.09 -11.79
CA LYS A 76 9.78 2.63 -12.91
C LYS A 76 8.47 3.26 -12.42
N ARG A 77 8.21 4.46 -12.92
CA ARG A 77 7.07 5.31 -12.55
C ARG A 77 6.49 5.98 -13.78
N THR A 78 5.26 6.47 -13.66
CA THR A 78 4.68 7.42 -14.61
C THR A 78 5.41 8.77 -14.55
N ASP A 79 5.17 9.64 -15.51
CA ASP A 79 5.69 11.02 -15.51
C ASP A 79 5.24 11.83 -14.29
N ARG A 80 4.13 11.45 -13.65
CA ARG A 80 3.65 12.05 -12.39
C ARG A 80 4.23 11.39 -11.14
N GLY A 81 5.09 10.38 -11.28
CA GLY A 81 5.75 9.70 -10.16
C GLY A 81 4.99 8.50 -9.59
N GLY A 82 3.91 8.05 -10.23
CA GLY A 82 3.13 6.88 -9.80
C GLY A 82 3.88 5.59 -10.05
N LEU A 83 4.09 4.77 -9.01
CA LEU A 83 4.80 3.50 -9.12
C LEU A 83 4.05 2.49 -9.99
N TYR A 84 4.75 1.88 -10.94
CA TYR A 84 4.20 0.75 -11.66
C TYR A 84 4.11 -0.48 -10.77
N TYR A 85 3.02 -1.24 -10.94
CA TYR A 85 2.81 -2.47 -10.18
C TYR A 85 3.84 -3.53 -10.55
N MET A 86 4.08 -3.74 -11.86
CA MET A 86 5.17 -4.57 -12.34
C MET A 86 6.36 -3.69 -12.76
N LYS A 87 7.56 -4.06 -12.33
CA LYS A 87 8.81 -3.29 -12.54
C LYS A 87 9.09 -2.99 -14.01
N MET A 88 8.66 -3.86 -14.94
CA MET A 88 8.96 -3.77 -16.37
C MET A 88 7.73 -3.51 -17.26
N LEU A 89 6.55 -3.30 -16.68
CA LEU A 89 5.32 -3.06 -17.43
C LEU A 89 4.77 -1.66 -17.07
N PRO A 90 4.57 -0.75 -18.05
CA PRO A 90 4.15 0.61 -17.78
C PRO A 90 2.66 0.68 -17.44
N GLN A 91 2.30 0.18 -16.27
CA GLN A 91 0.92 0.04 -15.82
C GLN A 91 0.77 0.43 -14.35
N ILE A 92 -0.28 1.20 -14.10
CA ILE A 92 -0.75 1.53 -12.76
C ILE A 92 -1.86 0.56 -12.41
N TRP A 93 -1.73 -0.16 -11.29
CA TRP A 93 -2.74 -1.09 -10.80
C TRP A 93 -3.30 -0.57 -9.49
N VAL A 94 -4.59 -0.78 -9.26
CA VAL A 94 -5.22 -0.43 -7.98
C VAL A 94 -4.60 -1.22 -6.81
N ASP A 95 -4.11 -2.43 -7.07
CA ASP A 95 -3.44 -3.26 -6.08
C ASP A 95 -2.18 -2.59 -5.52
N THR A 96 -1.46 -1.78 -6.31
CA THR A 96 -0.27 -1.07 -5.83
C THR A 96 -0.53 -0.29 -4.54
N VAL A 97 -1.69 0.40 -4.43
CA VAL A 97 -1.95 1.25 -3.27
C VAL A 97 -2.14 0.45 -1.99
N ILE A 98 -2.70 -0.77 -2.03
CA ILE A 98 -2.84 -1.60 -0.83
C ILE A 98 -1.52 -2.24 -0.44
N MET A 99 -0.67 -2.57 -1.42
CA MET A 99 0.63 -3.16 -1.14
C MET A 99 1.58 -2.16 -0.48
N ILE A 100 1.61 -0.90 -0.92
CA ILE A 100 2.66 0.05 -0.51
C ILE A 100 2.20 1.13 0.45
N CYS A 101 0.99 1.68 0.30
CA CYS A 101 0.62 2.93 0.98
C CYS A 101 0.38 2.76 2.49
N PRO A 102 -0.38 1.74 2.96
CA PRO A 102 -0.52 1.48 4.40
C PRO A 102 0.83 1.27 5.08
N PHE A 103 1.72 0.51 4.44
CA PHE A 103 3.07 0.26 4.94
C PHE A 103 3.85 1.56 5.08
N LEU A 104 3.95 2.35 4.01
CA LEU A 104 4.70 3.61 4.01
C LEU A 104 4.15 4.61 5.05
N ALA A 105 2.83 4.72 5.19
CA ALA A 105 2.21 5.60 6.17
C ALA A 105 2.54 5.19 7.61
N LYS A 106 2.43 3.90 7.94
CA LYS A 106 2.79 3.37 9.26
C LYS A 106 4.29 3.45 9.52
N ALA A 107 5.13 3.14 8.52
CA ALA A 107 6.58 3.26 8.61
C ALA A 107 7.03 4.70 8.90
N GLY A 108 6.39 5.70 8.27
CA GLY A 108 6.67 7.11 8.54
C GLY A 108 6.43 7.51 9.99
N LYS A 109 5.33 7.03 10.57
CA LYS A 109 5.02 7.23 11.99
C LYS A 109 5.97 6.47 12.91
N PHE A 110 6.17 5.17 12.66
CA PHE A 110 7.02 4.29 13.46
C PHE A 110 8.47 4.79 13.53
N LEU A 111 9.05 5.15 12.38
CA LEU A 111 10.42 5.63 12.26
C LEU A 111 10.57 7.14 12.52
N LYS A 112 9.46 7.87 12.76
CA LYS A 112 9.42 9.34 12.87
C LYS A 112 10.02 10.05 11.65
N LYS A 113 9.67 9.60 10.45
CA LYS A 113 10.15 10.11 9.16
C LYS A 113 8.97 10.43 8.25
N SER A 114 8.53 11.69 8.26
CA SER A 114 7.32 12.14 7.54
C SER A 114 7.35 11.84 6.05
N LYS A 115 8.54 11.85 5.42
CA LYS A 115 8.73 11.54 3.99
C LYS A 115 8.08 10.23 3.53
N TYR A 116 7.96 9.22 4.40
CA TYR A 116 7.28 7.96 4.04
C TYR A 116 5.76 8.13 4.05
N THR A 117 5.23 8.85 5.03
CA THR A 117 3.80 9.18 5.07
C THR A 117 3.43 10.10 3.91
N GLU A 118 4.29 11.07 3.56
CA GLU A 118 4.12 11.95 2.40
C GLU A 118 4.10 11.14 1.09
N GLU A 119 5.04 10.20 0.90
CA GLU A 119 5.04 9.34 -0.29
C GLU A 119 3.80 8.43 -0.34
N ALA A 120 3.33 7.91 0.80
CA ALA A 120 2.09 7.13 0.84
C ALA A 120 0.90 7.93 0.31
N ILE A 121 0.77 9.21 0.72
CA ILE A 121 -0.33 10.06 0.28
C ILE A 121 -0.15 10.46 -1.19
N ASN A 122 1.08 10.75 -1.61
CA ASN A 122 1.41 11.06 -3.00
C ASN A 122 1.03 9.89 -3.92
N GLN A 123 1.46 8.67 -3.60
CA GLN A 123 1.11 7.47 -4.36
C GLN A 123 -0.39 7.25 -4.40
N LEU A 124 -1.11 7.40 -3.28
CA LEU A 124 -2.57 7.33 -3.25
C LEU A 124 -3.21 8.34 -4.21
N ASN A 125 -2.82 9.61 -4.15
CA ASN A 125 -3.40 10.65 -4.98
C ASN A 125 -3.14 10.40 -6.47
N ILE A 126 -1.90 10.06 -6.83
CA ILE A 126 -1.54 9.77 -8.22
C ILE A 126 -2.32 8.55 -8.74
N HIS A 127 -2.36 7.45 -7.97
CA HIS A 127 -3.08 6.25 -8.38
C HIS A 127 -4.59 6.51 -8.52
N ARG A 128 -5.17 7.32 -7.64
CA ARG A 128 -6.56 7.74 -7.77
C ARG A 128 -6.80 8.51 -9.06
N GLU A 129 -5.95 9.48 -9.39
CA GLU A 129 -6.07 10.27 -10.61
C GLU A 129 -5.99 9.40 -11.88
N TYR A 130 -5.08 8.43 -11.91
CA TYR A 130 -4.95 7.54 -13.07
C TYR A 130 -6.06 6.51 -13.19
N LEU A 131 -6.61 6.02 -12.07
CA LEU A 131 -7.52 4.88 -12.07
C LEU A 131 -9.00 5.25 -11.94
N LYS A 132 -9.33 6.47 -11.52
CA LYS A 132 -10.71 6.89 -11.33
C LYS A 132 -11.39 7.10 -12.68
N ASP A 133 -12.44 6.32 -12.90
CA ASP A 133 -13.29 6.40 -14.07
C ASP A 133 -14.24 7.60 -13.95
N PRO A 134 -14.19 8.59 -14.84
CA PRO A 134 -15.04 9.77 -14.78
C PRO A 134 -16.52 9.45 -14.99
N GLU A 135 -16.87 8.36 -15.69
CA GLU A 135 -18.27 8.00 -15.96
C GLU A 135 -18.95 7.43 -14.72
N THR A 136 -18.24 6.57 -14.00
CA THR A 136 -18.82 5.84 -12.86
C THR A 136 -18.44 6.42 -11.50
N GLY A 137 -17.33 7.16 -11.43
CA GLY A 137 -16.72 7.62 -10.18
C GLY A 137 -16.03 6.50 -9.39
N LEU A 138 -15.89 5.30 -9.96
CA LEU A 138 -15.22 4.15 -9.36
C LEU A 138 -13.80 3.98 -9.90
N TYR A 139 -13.02 3.11 -9.26
CA TYR A 139 -11.65 2.82 -9.68
C TYR A 139 -11.61 1.63 -10.64
N ARG A 140 -10.93 1.82 -11.76
CA ARG A 140 -10.55 0.79 -12.73
C ARG A 140 -9.36 0.02 -12.17
N HIS A 141 -9.28 -1.27 -12.50
CA HIS A 141 -8.22 -2.15 -12.05
C HIS A 141 -6.84 -1.69 -12.56
N ILE A 142 -6.73 -1.41 -13.86
CA ILE A 142 -5.46 -1.13 -14.54
C ILE A 142 -5.59 0.06 -15.47
N TRP A 143 -4.62 0.96 -15.40
CA TRP A 143 -4.31 1.99 -16.38
C TRP A 143 -3.04 1.62 -17.15
N ASP A 144 -3.14 1.53 -18.49
CA ASP A 144 -2.00 1.39 -19.39
C ASP A 144 -1.39 2.76 -19.65
N ASP A 145 -0.22 3.02 -19.07
CA ASP A 145 0.44 4.32 -19.20
C ASP A 145 1.09 4.53 -20.56
N LYS A 146 1.35 3.47 -21.33
CA LYS A 146 1.83 3.61 -22.70
C LYS A 146 0.68 3.95 -23.65
N GLY A 147 -0.43 3.21 -23.53
CA GLY A 147 -1.63 3.41 -24.35
C GLY A 147 -2.54 4.55 -23.90
N LYS A 148 -2.28 5.13 -22.72
CA LYS A 148 -3.11 6.15 -22.06
C LYS A 148 -4.59 5.78 -22.01
N LYS A 149 -4.87 4.54 -21.60
CA LYS A 149 -6.23 3.98 -21.56
C LYS A 149 -6.43 3.03 -20.40
N PHE A 150 -7.69 2.86 -20.00
CA PHE A 150 -8.07 1.76 -19.12
C PHE A 150 -8.01 0.43 -19.86
N TYR A 151 -7.66 -0.63 -19.14
CA TYR A 151 -7.89 -1.99 -19.63
C TYR A 151 -9.39 -2.34 -19.61
N GLU A 152 -9.86 -3.14 -20.55
CA GLU A 152 -11.28 -3.52 -20.65
C GLU A 152 -11.73 -4.37 -19.44
N GLY A 153 -13.02 -4.30 -19.08
CA GLY A 153 -13.61 -5.15 -18.02
C GLY A 153 -13.16 -4.84 -16.57
N SER A 154 -12.63 -3.65 -16.32
CA SER A 154 -11.79 -3.35 -15.15
C SER A 154 -12.49 -2.79 -13.89
N LEU A 155 -13.83 -2.71 -13.83
CA LEU A 155 -14.57 -2.26 -12.64
C LEU A 155 -14.91 -3.44 -11.71
N TRP A 156 -13.88 -4.01 -11.07
CA TRP A 156 -14.04 -5.11 -10.13
C TRP A 156 -14.18 -4.64 -8.66
N GLY A 157 -14.98 -5.37 -7.89
CA GLY A 157 -15.30 -4.99 -6.50
C GLY A 157 -14.07 -5.01 -5.58
N ARG A 158 -13.19 -6.01 -5.73
CA ARG A 158 -12.02 -6.15 -4.86
C ARG A 158 -11.05 -4.98 -4.96
N GLY A 159 -10.79 -4.46 -6.15
CA GLY A 159 -9.90 -3.31 -6.33
C GLY A 159 -10.45 -2.03 -5.74
N ASN A 160 -11.76 -1.80 -5.84
CA ASN A 160 -12.38 -0.68 -5.14
C ASN A 160 -12.29 -0.87 -3.61
N GLY A 161 -12.38 -2.11 -3.13
CA GLY A 161 -12.07 -2.47 -1.75
C GLY A 161 -10.63 -2.11 -1.36
N TRP A 162 -9.64 -2.48 -2.17
CA TRP A 162 -8.23 -2.11 -1.97
C TRP A 162 -8.03 -0.60 -1.87
N MET A 163 -8.64 0.17 -2.78
CA MET A 163 -8.57 1.61 -2.72
C MET A 163 -9.18 2.17 -1.42
N ILE A 164 -10.39 1.73 -1.03
CA ILE A 164 -11.03 2.17 0.22
C ILE A 164 -10.17 1.81 1.43
N THR A 165 -9.68 0.57 1.51
CA THR A 165 -8.83 0.11 2.62
C THR A 165 -7.56 0.95 2.70
N SER A 166 -6.89 1.22 1.59
CA SER A 166 -5.69 2.08 1.57
C SER A 166 -5.99 3.51 2.01
N LEU A 167 -7.10 4.09 1.55
CA LEU A 167 -7.54 5.43 1.98
C LEU A 167 -7.74 5.48 3.50
N VAL A 168 -8.42 4.50 4.07
CA VAL A 168 -8.67 4.41 5.52
C VAL A 168 -7.39 4.21 6.30
N GLU A 169 -6.56 3.23 5.92
CA GLU A 169 -5.31 2.91 6.60
C GLU A 169 -4.35 4.10 6.63
N VAL A 170 -4.21 4.84 5.52
CA VAL A 170 -3.38 6.04 5.46
C VAL A 170 -3.99 7.18 6.26
N MET A 171 -5.30 7.44 6.12
CA MET A 171 -6.01 8.48 6.87
C MET A 171 -5.84 8.33 8.39
N GLU A 172 -5.89 7.11 8.91
CA GLU A 172 -5.72 6.81 10.34
C GLU A 172 -4.29 7.07 10.85
N GLN A 173 -3.29 7.12 9.96
CA GLN A 173 -1.93 7.51 10.34
C GLN A 173 -1.73 9.03 10.38
N LEU A 174 -2.65 9.82 9.82
CA LEU A 174 -2.52 11.28 9.76
C LEU A 174 -3.01 11.95 11.05
N PRO A 175 -2.37 13.05 11.48
CA PRO A 175 -2.92 13.91 12.53
C PRO A 175 -4.36 14.34 12.20
N LYS A 176 -5.21 14.49 13.22
CA LYS A 176 -6.63 14.89 13.02
C LYS A 176 -6.80 16.18 12.22
N LYS A 177 -5.86 17.13 12.35
CA LYS A 177 -5.85 18.43 11.65
C LYS A 177 -5.02 18.44 10.35
N HIS A 178 -4.55 17.28 9.89
CA HIS A 178 -3.76 17.20 8.65
C HIS A 178 -4.64 17.58 7.45
N PRO A 179 -4.19 18.48 6.54
CA PRO A 179 -5.02 19.00 5.45
C PRO A 179 -5.58 17.90 4.55
N GLN A 180 -4.74 16.92 4.17
CA GLN A 180 -5.17 15.81 3.32
C GLN A 180 -6.17 14.85 3.98
N ARG A 181 -6.34 14.89 5.31
CA ARG A 181 -7.26 13.97 5.99
C ARG A 181 -8.71 14.15 5.52
N ASN A 182 -9.13 15.40 5.30
CA ASN A 182 -10.49 15.70 4.83
C ASN A 182 -10.72 15.26 3.38
N GLU A 183 -9.70 15.37 2.53
CA GLU A 183 -9.75 14.91 1.14
C GLU A 183 -9.90 13.39 1.08
N LEU A 184 -9.15 12.65 1.90
CA LEU A 184 -9.26 11.19 1.98
C LEU A 184 -10.65 10.76 2.49
N ILE A 185 -11.20 11.42 3.51
CA ILE A 185 -12.57 11.15 4.01
C ILE A 185 -13.60 11.39 2.91
N THR A 186 -13.46 12.50 2.18
CA THR A 186 -14.37 12.83 1.08
C THR A 186 -14.34 11.74 0.02
N GLU A 187 -13.15 11.29 -0.35
CA GLU A 187 -12.99 10.22 -1.33
C GLU A 187 -13.55 8.87 -0.85
N ILE A 188 -13.32 8.51 0.42
CA ILE A 188 -13.88 7.30 1.04
C ILE A 188 -15.41 7.33 0.91
N ASN A 189 -16.04 8.45 1.28
CA ASN A 189 -17.50 8.60 1.21
C ASN A 189 -18.04 8.51 -0.21
N ILE A 190 -17.36 9.15 -1.18
CA ILE A 190 -17.73 9.07 -2.60
C ILE A 190 -17.64 7.61 -3.07
N THR A 191 -16.53 6.95 -2.79
CA THR A 191 -16.28 5.58 -3.24
C THR A 191 -17.28 4.60 -2.63
N ILE A 192 -17.59 4.72 -1.33
CA ILE A 192 -18.63 3.90 -0.67
C ILE A 192 -19.99 4.13 -1.32
N LYS A 193 -20.40 5.39 -1.53
CA LYS A 193 -21.68 5.72 -2.17
C LYS A 193 -21.78 5.09 -3.56
N LYS A 194 -20.74 5.23 -4.39
CA LYS A 194 -20.69 4.66 -5.74
C LYS A 194 -20.72 3.12 -5.75
N ASN A 195 -20.03 2.48 -4.80
CA ASN A 195 -20.08 1.02 -4.67
C ASN A 195 -21.47 0.54 -4.23
N LYS A 196 -22.15 1.24 -3.31
CA LYS A 196 -23.53 0.93 -2.92
C LYS A 196 -24.50 1.04 -4.10
N GLU A 197 -24.41 2.13 -4.87
CA GLU A 197 -25.20 2.34 -6.10
C GLU A 197 -25.00 1.19 -7.10
N ARG A 198 -23.76 0.76 -7.33
CA ARG A 198 -23.43 -0.29 -8.29
C ARG A 198 -23.85 -1.69 -7.84
N PHE A 199 -23.61 -2.04 -6.59
CA PHE A 199 -23.82 -3.40 -6.07
C PHE A 199 -25.17 -3.58 -5.35
N ARG A 200 -26.00 -2.53 -5.29
CA ARG A 200 -27.30 -2.53 -4.59
C ARG A 200 -27.17 -2.99 -3.13
N LEU A 201 -26.07 -2.58 -2.48
CA LEU A 201 -25.85 -2.84 -1.07
C LEU A 201 -26.70 -1.84 -0.27
N HIS A 202 -27.82 -2.31 0.28
CA HIS A 202 -28.70 -1.56 1.17
C HIS A 202 -28.02 -1.28 2.51
#